data_AF-A0AA39MPI4-F1
#
_entry.id   AF-A0AA39MPI4-F1
#
_cell.length_a   1.000
_cell.length_b   1.000
_cell.length_c   1.000
_cell.angle_alpha   90.00
_cell.angle_beta   90.00
_cell.angle_gamma   90.00
#
_symmetry.space_group_name_H-M   'P 1'
#
loop_
_entity.id
_entity.type
_entity.pdbx_description
1 polymer ?
#
loop_
_entity_poly.entity_id
_entity_poly.type
_entity_poly.pdbx_seq_one_letter_code
_entity_poly.pdbx_strand_id
1 'polypeptide(L)'
;MKIIDKITAHDGPHPFYFFEFFPPRTDQGFENLLSRISRLSNLRPMAVSITWGAGGSTRDRSLDLAGLSQTEYNIDTILHLTCTNMMQGMVDDALAAAKSRKIENVLALRGADPPRGKEEWIPIDPRFQRGVDLVSYIRSSPQYSSQFCVGVAAYPDRHPDSLHDEDTEIEYLKAKVDAGAEFIVTQLFYDVDQFLRWEKKVRAKGIRVPIIPGIMPIQTYSSFLRLIKLCGTSVPSFIMSDLDPIKHDDQLVKDYGVKLAVSMIRRLTSEGKVPGVHFSTLNLEKSVQRVLETLQWAGAAPPTYNKLIEQDTHDDRSVTPSSASRAAKYGLATISTTDGEAGSGELNNAATWDDFPNGRFGDFKSPAYGDQDPYGNVGTIVSYKTTLGPWGHPQTINDLTTIFLDHLHSKILTTPFSPTPLSPESLTILPHLEKLTKRGWWTVGSQPAVDGAPSSDEVFGWGPRAGFVFQKGFVEFFCTEDDLDIIEREVADNGKGWVHWFAGNAKGDYRGNIPDDGRNAVTWGVFTGQEIIQTTIIERESFLSWKDEAFSIWSEWASHYRPGSEERSLLDSVKKERWLVSITHHDYKNTEALWTFLSDITETTNM
;
A
#
# COMPACT_ATOMS: atom_id res chain seq x y z
N MET A 1 8.84 -0.31 -27.69
CA MET A 1 8.00 -0.84 -28.80
C MET A 1 6.54 -0.62 -28.47
N LYS A 2 5.71 -0.33 -29.48
CA LYS A 2 4.26 -0.25 -29.31
C LYS A 2 3.67 -1.62 -28.94
N ILE A 3 2.84 -1.63 -27.92
CA ILE A 3 2.28 -2.85 -27.35
C ILE A 3 1.31 -3.52 -28.32
N ILE A 4 0.60 -2.77 -29.16
CA ILE A 4 -0.32 -3.34 -30.15
C ILE A 4 0.40 -4.20 -31.19
N ASP A 5 1.61 -3.82 -31.58
CA ASP A 5 2.43 -4.58 -32.52
C ASP A 5 2.85 -5.91 -31.87
N LYS A 6 3.23 -5.88 -30.58
CA LYS A 6 3.51 -7.09 -29.80
C LYS A 6 2.30 -8.00 -29.66
N ILE A 7 1.14 -7.43 -29.33
CA ILE A 7 -0.10 -8.19 -29.16
C ILE A 7 -0.48 -8.88 -30.48
N THR A 8 -0.33 -8.17 -31.61
CA THR A 8 -0.67 -8.71 -32.93
C THR A 8 0.33 -9.76 -33.39
N ALA A 9 1.61 -9.61 -33.05
CA ALA A 9 2.68 -10.56 -33.39
C ALA A 9 2.79 -11.75 -32.41
N HIS A 10 2.06 -11.73 -31.29
CA HIS A 10 2.13 -12.77 -30.28
C HIS A 10 1.57 -14.09 -30.80
N ASP A 11 2.45 -15.07 -30.98
CA ASP A 11 2.14 -16.43 -31.43
C ASP A 11 2.44 -17.49 -30.35
N GLY A 12 2.64 -17.04 -29.11
CA GLY A 12 3.00 -17.90 -27.99
C GLY A 12 1.94 -18.94 -27.62
N PRO A 13 2.33 -20.04 -26.94
CA PRO A 13 1.44 -21.15 -26.60
C PRO A 13 0.40 -20.81 -25.51
N HIS A 14 0.59 -19.69 -24.82
CA HIS A 14 -0.33 -19.17 -23.81
C HIS A 14 -0.60 -17.68 -24.05
N PRO A 15 -1.72 -17.14 -23.51
CA PRO A 15 -1.97 -15.70 -23.48
C PRO A 15 -0.80 -14.91 -22.90
N PHE A 16 -0.58 -13.69 -23.37
CA PHE A 16 0.41 -12.80 -22.77
C PHE A 16 -0.09 -12.25 -21.43
N TYR A 17 0.79 -11.61 -20.68
CA TYR A 17 0.39 -10.94 -19.45
C TYR A 17 1.17 -9.65 -19.17
N PHE A 18 0.51 -8.76 -18.44
CA PHE A 18 1.06 -7.52 -17.92
C PHE A 18 1.10 -7.55 -16.39
N PHE A 19 2.04 -6.81 -15.81
CA PHE A 19 2.08 -6.54 -14.37
C PHE A 19 1.90 -5.06 -14.11
N GLU A 20 0.93 -4.69 -13.27
CA GLU A 20 0.71 -3.32 -12.85
C GLU A 20 1.39 -3.03 -11.51
N PHE A 21 2.11 -1.91 -11.45
CA PHE A 21 2.77 -1.39 -10.26
C PHE A 21 2.39 0.07 -10.02
N PHE A 22 2.45 0.50 -8.77
CA PHE A 22 2.26 1.90 -8.39
C PHE A 22 3.54 2.50 -7.81
N PRO A 23 3.86 3.78 -8.11
CA PRO A 23 5.08 4.41 -7.63
C PRO A 23 5.03 4.60 -6.10
N PRO A 24 6.01 4.06 -5.34
CA PRO A 24 6.12 4.29 -3.91
C PRO A 24 6.43 5.76 -3.61
N ARG A 25 6.02 6.26 -2.45
CA ARG A 25 6.29 7.65 -2.03
C ARG A 25 7.63 7.85 -1.33
N THR A 26 8.24 6.78 -0.83
CA THR A 26 9.57 6.80 -0.21
C THR A 26 10.64 6.33 -1.18
N ASP A 27 11.88 6.78 -1.01
CA ASP A 27 12.98 6.39 -1.89
C ASP A 27 13.36 4.92 -1.67
N GLN A 28 13.37 4.47 -0.41
CA GLN A 28 13.56 3.05 -0.08
C GLN A 28 12.48 2.14 -0.71
N GLY A 29 11.22 2.58 -0.68
CA GLY A 29 10.13 1.85 -1.33
C GLY A 29 10.34 1.75 -2.84
N PHE A 30 10.83 2.82 -3.46
CA PHE A 30 11.14 2.88 -4.88
C PHE A 30 12.25 1.89 -5.27
N GLU A 31 13.35 1.85 -4.51
CA GLU A 31 14.43 0.87 -4.70
C GLU A 31 13.95 -0.58 -4.52
N ASN A 32 13.14 -0.83 -3.48
CA ASN A 32 12.55 -2.15 -3.24
C ASN A 32 11.66 -2.58 -4.41
N LEU A 33 10.88 -1.66 -4.97
CA LEU A 33 10.03 -1.94 -6.12
C LEU A 33 10.85 -2.22 -7.39
N LEU A 34 11.92 -1.47 -7.66
CA LEU A 34 12.81 -1.75 -8.79
C LEU A 34 13.39 -3.17 -8.70
N SER A 35 13.85 -3.56 -7.50
CA SER A 35 14.33 -4.93 -7.26
C SER A 35 13.25 -5.99 -7.53
N ARG A 36 11.98 -5.73 -7.16
CA ARG A 36 10.84 -6.62 -7.46
C ARG A 36 10.54 -6.70 -8.95
N ILE A 37 10.51 -5.56 -9.64
CA ILE A 37 10.32 -5.50 -11.09
C ILE A 37 11.43 -6.30 -11.78
N SER A 38 12.68 -6.20 -11.32
CA SER A 38 13.80 -6.99 -11.82
C SER A 38 13.64 -8.50 -11.61
N ARG A 39 12.89 -8.96 -10.61
CA ARG A 39 12.63 -10.38 -10.39
C ARG A 39 11.46 -10.86 -11.25
N LEU A 40 10.36 -10.10 -11.25
CA LEU A 40 9.18 -10.37 -12.05
C LEU A 40 9.46 -10.27 -13.56
N SER A 41 10.47 -9.50 -13.97
CA SER A 41 10.92 -9.44 -15.36
C SER A 41 11.39 -10.78 -15.90
N ASN A 42 11.94 -11.64 -15.04
CA ASN A 42 12.40 -12.98 -15.41
C ASN A 42 11.25 -13.91 -15.81
N LEU A 43 10.02 -13.60 -15.39
CA LEU A 43 8.83 -14.32 -15.84
C LEU A 43 8.55 -14.03 -17.33
N ARG A 44 9.11 -12.94 -17.88
CA ARG A 44 8.92 -12.44 -19.25
C ARG A 44 7.51 -11.89 -19.51
N PRO A 45 7.02 -10.94 -18.69
CA PRO A 45 5.80 -10.21 -19.02
C PRO A 45 5.98 -9.46 -20.35
N MET A 46 4.89 -9.28 -21.10
CA MET A 46 4.95 -8.55 -22.37
C MET A 46 5.21 -7.06 -22.16
N ALA A 47 4.67 -6.51 -21.06
CA ALA A 47 4.87 -5.15 -20.58
C ALA A 47 4.60 -5.05 -19.07
N VAL A 48 5.10 -3.98 -18.45
CA VAL A 48 4.69 -3.55 -17.10
C VAL A 48 3.88 -2.26 -17.20
N SER A 49 2.80 -2.15 -16.44
CA SER A 49 1.97 -0.96 -16.36
C SER A 49 2.31 -0.18 -15.10
N ILE A 50 2.46 1.13 -15.21
CA ILE A 50 2.85 1.98 -14.09
C ILE A 50 1.75 3.01 -13.86
N THR A 51 1.17 2.99 -12.67
CA THR A 51 0.07 3.88 -12.32
C THR A 51 0.53 5.34 -12.19
N TRP A 52 -0.45 6.24 -12.27
CA TRP A 52 -0.27 7.67 -12.22
C TRP A 52 -1.16 8.25 -11.13
N GLY A 53 -0.57 8.90 -10.15
CA GLY A 53 -1.29 9.49 -9.02
C GLY A 53 -2.29 10.55 -9.46
N ALA A 54 -3.38 10.69 -8.72
CA ALA A 54 -4.40 11.71 -8.97
C ALA A 54 -3.75 13.12 -9.09
N GLY A 55 -4.14 13.85 -10.14
CA GLY A 55 -3.61 15.18 -10.45
C GLY A 55 -2.10 15.27 -10.74
N GLY A 56 -1.42 14.14 -11.00
CA GLY A 56 0.03 14.13 -11.27
C GLY A 56 0.90 14.23 -10.02
N SER A 57 0.35 13.98 -8.84
CA SER A 57 1.07 13.99 -7.55
C SER A 57 2.33 13.12 -7.53
N THR A 58 2.34 12.01 -8.28
CA THR A 58 3.49 11.10 -8.41
C THR A 58 4.11 11.12 -9.81
N ARG A 59 3.83 12.14 -10.64
CA ARG A 59 4.25 12.22 -12.05
C ARG A 59 5.71 11.83 -12.26
N ASP A 60 6.61 12.49 -11.54
CA ASP A 60 8.05 12.35 -11.79
C ASP A 60 8.52 10.94 -11.42
N ARG A 61 8.01 10.39 -10.29
CA ARG A 61 8.26 8.99 -9.89
C ARG A 61 7.69 7.96 -10.85
N SER A 62 6.47 8.17 -11.38
CA SER A 62 5.88 7.29 -12.41
C SER A 62 6.72 7.28 -13.68
N LEU A 63 7.17 8.46 -14.13
CA LEU A 63 8.02 8.61 -15.32
C LEU A 63 9.39 7.95 -15.12
N ASP A 64 9.99 8.11 -13.94
CA ASP A 64 11.30 7.54 -13.63
C ASP A 64 11.22 6.02 -13.48
N LEU A 65 10.20 5.49 -12.79
CA LEU A 65 9.97 4.04 -12.70
C LEU A 65 9.76 3.42 -14.09
N ALA A 66 9.04 4.11 -14.98
CA ALA A 66 8.81 3.66 -16.35
C ALA A 66 10.08 3.75 -17.21
N GLY A 67 10.84 4.83 -17.08
CA GLY A 67 12.13 4.98 -17.75
C GLY A 67 13.13 3.88 -17.35
N LEU A 68 13.29 3.66 -16.03
CA LEU A 68 14.18 2.66 -15.48
C LEU A 68 13.75 1.24 -15.88
N SER A 69 12.46 0.94 -15.87
CA SER A 69 11.97 -0.40 -16.27
C SER A 69 12.32 -0.74 -17.73
N GLN A 70 12.28 0.25 -18.63
CA GLN A 70 12.68 0.04 -20.03
C GLN A 70 14.20 -0.02 -20.20
N THR A 71 14.95 0.83 -19.50
CA THR A 71 16.39 0.98 -19.70
C THR A 71 17.22 -0.11 -19.01
N GLU A 72 16.86 -0.46 -17.77
CA GLU A 72 17.58 -1.44 -16.95
C GLU A 72 17.11 -2.88 -17.20
N TYR A 73 15.80 -3.08 -17.38
CA TYR A 73 15.21 -4.43 -17.46
C TYR A 73 14.71 -4.81 -18.85
N ASN A 74 14.82 -3.91 -19.84
CA ASN A 74 14.39 -4.14 -21.22
C ASN A 74 12.94 -4.65 -21.34
N ILE A 75 12.05 -4.17 -20.47
CA ILE A 75 10.61 -4.43 -20.54
C ILE A 75 9.88 -3.18 -20.95
N ASP A 76 9.02 -3.32 -21.96
CA ASP A 76 8.14 -2.25 -22.39
C ASP A 76 7.20 -1.80 -21.27
N THR A 77 7.00 -0.49 -21.17
CA THR A 77 6.16 0.10 -20.13
C THR A 77 4.90 0.71 -20.70
N ILE A 78 3.78 0.51 -20.02
CA ILE A 78 2.52 1.20 -20.23
C ILE A 78 2.39 2.26 -19.13
N LEU A 79 2.54 3.53 -19.49
CA LEU A 79 2.41 4.63 -18.53
C LEU A 79 0.95 5.04 -18.42
N HIS A 80 0.38 5.03 -17.22
CA HIS A 80 -0.94 5.61 -17.00
C HIS A 80 -0.86 7.13 -17.14
N LEU A 81 -1.88 7.76 -17.72
CA LEU A 81 -1.99 9.20 -17.80
C LEU A 81 -3.43 9.61 -17.57
N THR A 82 -3.66 10.43 -16.54
CA THR A 82 -4.98 10.95 -16.19
C THR A 82 -5.18 12.36 -16.72
N CYS A 83 -6.44 12.73 -16.98
CA CYS A 83 -6.81 14.06 -17.47
C CYS A 83 -7.39 14.96 -16.35
N THR A 84 -7.76 14.38 -15.20
CA THR A 84 -8.18 15.09 -13.99
C THR A 84 -7.07 16.00 -13.45
N ASN A 85 -7.40 17.27 -13.21
CA ASN A 85 -6.50 18.32 -12.71
C ASN A 85 -5.27 18.62 -13.58
N MET A 86 -5.34 18.29 -14.88
CA MET A 86 -4.26 18.57 -15.83
C MET A 86 -4.70 19.67 -16.80
N MET A 87 -3.83 20.65 -17.03
CA MET A 87 -3.97 21.62 -18.13
C MET A 87 -3.21 21.10 -19.37
N GLN A 88 -3.53 21.63 -20.56
CA GLN A 88 -2.86 21.24 -21.81
C GLN A 88 -1.32 21.19 -21.69
N GLY A 89 -0.70 22.24 -21.13
CA GLY A 89 0.75 22.28 -20.96
C GLY A 89 1.30 21.14 -20.09
N MET A 90 0.59 20.75 -19.03
CA MET A 90 1.01 19.64 -18.17
C MET A 90 0.90 18.29 -18.87
N VAL A 91 -0.11 18.11 -19.71
CA VAL A 91 -0.27 16.91 -20.55
C VAL A 91 0.86 16.86 -21.60
N ASP A 92 1.18 18.00 -22.23
CA ASP A 92 2.28 18.11 -23.18
C ASP A 92 3.63 17.81 -22.53
N ASP A 93 3.90 18.36 -21.36
CA ASP A 93 5.11 18.09 -20.60
C ASP A 93 5.24 16.59 -20.24
N ALA A 94 4.14 15.97 -19.81
CA ALA A 94 4.10 14.55 -19.49
C ALA A 94 4.36 13.66 -20.73
N LEU A 95 3.73 13.97 -21.86
CA LEU A 95 3.92 13.25 -23.12
C LEU A 95 5.33 13.46 -23.69
N ALA A 96 5.87 14.67 -23.60
CA ALA A 96 7.24 14.98 -24.01
C ALA A 96 8.26 14.25 -23.13
N ALA A 97 8.05 14.23 -21.81
CA ALA A 97 8.87 13.49 -20.86
C ALA A 97 8.82 11.97 -21.11
N ALA A 98 7.63 11.42 -21.37
CA ALA A 98 7.46 10.02 -21.72
C ALA A 98 8.22 9.67 -23.01
N LYS A 99 8.09 10.51 -24.05
CA LYS A 99 8.80 10.36 -25.33
C LYS A 99 10.32 10.42 -25.14
N SER A 100 10.83 11.34 -24.32
CA SER A 100 12.27 11.46 -24.04
C SER A 100 12.86 10.21 -23.37
N ARG A 101 12.04 9.51 -22.58
CA ARG A 101 12.37 8.23 -21.92
C ARG A 101 12.05 7.01 -22.80
N LYS A 102 11.74 7.22 -24.09
CA LYS A 102 11.37 6.19 -25.07
C LYS A 102 10.14 5.37 -24.67
N ILE A 103 9.25 5.91 -23.84
CA ILE A 103 7.97 5.29 -23.53
C ILE A 103 7.08 5.46 -24.76
N GLU A 104 6.53 4.35 -25.26
CA GLU A 104 5.70 4.33 -26.46
C GLU A 104 4.26 3.92 -26.17
N ASN A 105 3.91 3.57 -24.92
CA ASN A 105 2.58 3.08 -24.56
C ASN A 105 1.98 3.91 -23.43
N VAL A 106 0.77 4.42 -23.66
CA VAL A 106 0.04 5.25 -22.70
C VAL A 106 -1.34 4.66 -22.46
N LEU A 107 -1.72 4.49 -21.20
CA LEU A 107 -3.10 4.18 -20.81
C LEU A 107 -3.82 5.49 -20.47
N ALA A 108 -4.69 5.94 -21.37
CA ALA A 108 -5.44 7.19 -21.22
C ALA A 108 -6.64 6.99 -20.29
N LEU A 109 -6.62 7.70 -19.17
CA LEU A 109 -7.60 7.60 -18.10
C LEU A 109 -8.24 8.96 -17.84
N ARG A 110 -9.46 8.95 -17.28
CA ARG A 110 -10.04 10.17 -16.72
C ARG A 110 -9.22 10.60 -15.48
N GLY A 111 -9.06 9.67 -14.54
CA GLY A 111 -8.55 9.92 -13.20
C GLY A 111 -9.66 9.78 -12.15
N ALA A 112 -9.28 9.39 -10.94
CA ALA A 112 -10.18 9.32 -9.79
C ALA A 112 -10.31 10.70 -9.12
N ASP A 113 -11.55 10.98 -8.71
CA ASP A 113 -12.09 12.03 -7.84
C ASP A 113 -11.67 13.52 -7.99
N PRO A 114 -12.60 14.44 -7.67
CA PRO A 114 -12.29 15.86 -7.57
C PRO A 114 -11.11 16.16 -6.64
N PRO A 115 -10.34 17.24 -6.92
CA PRO A 115 -9.32 17.70 -5.99
C PRO A 115 -9.93 17.86 -4.59
N ARG A 116 -9.12 17.52 -3.56
CA ARG A 116 -9.49 17.58 -2.14
C ARG A 116 -10.46 18.72 -1.82
N GLY A 117 -11.64 18.37 -1.26
CA GLY A 117 -12.60 19.33 -0.73
C GLY A 117 -13.67 19.87 -1.69
N LYS A 118 -13.83 19.32 -2.90
CA LYS A 118 -14.93 19.70 -3.81
C LYS A 118 -15.90 18.54 -4.05
N GLU A 119 -17.21 18.79 -3.92
CA GLU A 119 -18.28 17.80 -4.19
C GLU A 119 -18.49 17.54 -5.68
N GLU A 120 -18.15 18.51 -6.53
CA GLU A 120 -18.24 18.40 -7.99
C GLU A 120 -16.87 18.60 -8.63
N TRP A 121 -16.53 17.69 -9.53
CA TRP A 121 -15.35 17.85 -10.37
C TRP A 121 -15.61 18.93 -11.42
N ILE A 122 -14.89 20.05 -11.30
CA ILE A 122 -14.85 21.08 -12.34
C ILE A 122 -13.52 20.91 -13.07
N PRO A 123 -13.53 20.67 -14.40
CA PRO A 123 -12.30 20.64 -15.19
C PRO A 123 -11.49 21.92 -14.96
N ILE A 124 -10.20 21.76 -14.63
CA ILE A 124 -9.26 22.91 -14.66
C ILE A 124 -9.15 23.44 -16.09
N ASP A 125 -9.15 22.53 -17.06
CA ASP A 125 -9.19 22.82 -18.49
C ASP A 125 -10.42 22.14 -19.10
N PRO A 126 -11.36 22.89 -19.72
CA PRO A 126 -12.59 22.34 -20.29
C PRO A 126 -12.33 21.34 -21.43
N ARG A 127 -11.09 21.24 -21.93
CA ARG A 127 -10.69 20.27 -22.96
C ARG A 127 -10.49 18.85 -22.43
N PHE A 128 -10.37 18.65 -21.12
CA PHE A 128 -9.99 17.36 -20.54
C PHE A 128 -11.04 16.87 -19.54
N GLN A 129 -12.23 16.48 -20.04
CA GLN A 129 -13.36 16.06 -19.20
C GLN A 129 -13.46 14.56 -19.00
N ARG A 130 -13.09 13.82 -20.04
CA ARG A 130 -13.24 12.37 -20.10
C ARG A 130 -12.00 11.77 -20.72
N GLY A 131 -11.78 10.48 -20.47
CA GLY A 131 -10.67 9.75 -21.08
C GLY A 131 -10.66 9.83 -22.62
N VAL A 132 -11.83 9.95 -23.26
CA VAL A 132 -11.93 10.14 -24.72
C VAL A 132 -11.28 11.45 -25.20
N ASP A 133 -11.30 12.50 -24.37
CA ASP A 133 -10.71 13.78 -24.73
C ASP A 133 -9.18 13.69 -24.74
N LEU A 134 -8.61 12.94 -23.78
CA LEU A 134 -7.17 12.67 -23.75
C LEU A 134 -6.72 11.82 -24.95
N VAL A 135 -7.49 10.79 -25.32
CA VAL A 135 -7.23 10.00 -26.54
C VAL A 135 -7.27 10.91 -27.78
N SER A 136 -8.34 11.70 -27.91
CA SER A 136 -8.52 12.62 -29.04
C SER A 136 -7.39 13.64 -29.12
N TYR A 137 -6.94 14.16 -27.97
CA TYR A 137 -5.83 15.10 -27.89
C TYR A 137 -4.52 14.49 -28.38
N ILE A 138 -4.16 13.31 -27.87
CA ILE A 138 -2.95 12.57 -28.27
C ILE A 138 -2.98 12.29 -29.78
N ARG A 139 -4.14 11.91 -30.32
CA ARG A 139 -4.30 11.62 -31.76
C ARG A 139 -4.36 12.86 -32.65
N SER A 140 -4.81 14.01 -32.13
CA SER A 140 -4.87 15.27 -32.88
C SER A 140 -3.49 15.87 -33.14
N SER A 141 -2.51 15.56 -32.28
CA SER A 141 -1.15 16.10 -32.39
C SER A 141 -0.28 15.17 -33.25
N PRO A 142 0.20 15.60 -34.43
CA PRO A 142 0.98 14.73 -35.33
C PRO A 142 2.24 14.13 -34.67
N GLN A 143 2.83 14.88 -33.73
CA GLN A 143 4.05 14.48 -33.02
C GLN A 143 3.84 13.34 -32.00
N TYR A 144 2.60 13.16 -31.54
CA TYR A 144 2.21 12.16 -30.53
C TYR A 144 1.41 11.02 -31.16
N SER A 145 0.57 11.32 -32.15
CA SER A 145 -0.31 10.37 -32.82
C SER A 145 0.44 9.18 -33.43
N SER A 146 1.60 9.44 -34.03
CA SER A 146 2.48 8.40 -34.58
C SER A 146 3.40 7.76 -33.52
N GLN A 147 3.66 8.44 -32.40
CA GLN A 147 4.59 7.99 -31.37
C GLN A 147 3.96 6.97 -30.42
N PHE A 148 2.75 7.24 -29.93
CA PHE A 148 2.17 6.47 -28.83
C PHE A 148 1.17 5.42 -29.30
N CYS A 149 1.25 4.24 -28.69
CA CYS A 149 0.14 3.30 -28.62
C CYS A 149 -0.75 3.67 -27.43
N VAL A 150 -2.04 3.92 -27.69
CA VAL A 150 -2.95 4.44 -26.66
C VAL A 150 -3.96 3.36 -26.26
N GLY A 151 -3.94 2.96 -25.00
CA GLY A 151 -4.95 2.11 -24.38
C GLY A 151 -5.98 2.91 -23.61
N VAL A 152 -7.12 2.29 -23.30
CA VAL A 152 -8.17 2.89 -22.45
C VAL A 152 -8.73 1.90 -21.43
N ALA A 153 -9.26 2.44 -20.32
CA ALA A 153 -9.94 1.63 -19.31
C ALA A 153 -11.42 1.36 -19.64
N ALA A 154 -11.89 0.18 -19.23
CA ALA A 154 -13.29 -0.25 -19.29
C ALA A 154 -13.74 -0.90 -17.98
N TYR A 155 -15.04 -0.86 -17.67
CA TYR A 155 -15.59 -1.32 -16.39
C TYR A 155 -16.68 -2.39 -16.64
N PRO A 156 -16.38 -3.69 -16.47
CA PRO A 156 -17.37 -4.75 -16.63
C PRO A 156 -18.52 -4.65 -15.62
N ASP A 157 -18.20 -4.34 -14.36
CA ASP A 157 -19.14 -4.18 -13.24
C ASP A 157 -19.79 -2.78 -13.16
N ARG A 158 -19.70 -1.98 -14.25
CA ARG A 158 -20.05 -0.54 -14.32
C ARG A 158 -19.11 0.35 -13.50
N HIS A 159 -19.06 1.63 -13.87
CA HIS A 159 -18.27 2.62 -13.14
C HIS A 159 -19.06 3.08 -11.89
N PRO A 160 -18.44 3.19 -10.70
CA PRO A 160 -19.14 3.58 -9.46
C PRO A 160 -19.90 4.93 -9.57
N ASP A 161 -19.27 5.91 -10.22
CA ASP A 161 -19.89 7.23 -10.47
C ASP A 161 -20.90 7.27 -11.62
N SER A 162 -21.08 6.18 -12.37
CA SER A 162 -21.97 6.21 -13.53
C SER A 162 -23.42 6.03 -13.09
N LEU A 163 -24.21 7.07 -13.31
CA LEU A 163 -25.68 7.01 -13.26
C LEU A 163 -26.27 6.35 -14.52
N HIS A 164 -25.43 5.98 -15.48
CA HIS A 164 -25.84 5.46 -16.77
C HIS A 164 -25.95 3.94 -16.77
N ASP A 165 -26.79 3.42 -17.67
CA ASP A 165 -26.89 1.99 -17.88
C ASP A 165 -25.66 1.44 -18.63
N GLU A 166 -25.54 0.12 -18.59
CA GLU A 166 -24.41 -0.60 -19.19
C GLU A 166 -24.25 -0.32 -20.70
N ASP A 167 -25.36 -0.15 -21.42
CA ASP A 167 -25.33 0.10 -22.86
C ASP A 167 -24.76 1.50 -23.18
N THR A 168 -25.09 2.52 -22.38
CA THR A 168 -24.50 3.86 -22.48
C THR A 168 -23.00 3.84 -22.17
N GLU A 169 -22.57 3.09 -21.15
CA GLU A 169 -21.13 2.93 -20.84
C GLU A 169 -20.35 2.26 -21.99
N ILE A 170 -20.95 1.26 -22.64
CA ILE A 170 -20.37 0.64 -23.84
C ILE A 170 -20.29 1.64 -25.00
N GLU A 171 -21.24 2.57 -25.13
CA GLU A 171 -21.18 3.64 -26.14
C GLU A 171 -20.05 4.63 -25.86
N TYR A 172 -19.80 4.98 -24.60
CA TYR A 172 -18.64 5.79 -24.24
C TYR A 172 -17.32 5.05 -24.46
N LEU A 173 -17.28 3.75 -24.18
CA LEU A 173 -16.12 2.92 -24.53
C LEU A 173 -15.91 2.89 -26.05
N LYS A 174 -16.97 2.77 -26.83
CA LYS A 174 -16.91 2.84 -28.29
C LYS A 174 -16.36 4.18 -28.75
N ALA A 175 -16.83 5.29 -28.18
CA ALA A 175 -16.32 6.62 -28.51
C ALA A 175 -14.81 6.77 -28.24
N LYS A 176 -14.30 6.19 -27.13
CA LYS A 176 -12.86 6.14 -26.83
C LYS A 176 -12.07 5.36 -27.88
N VAL A 177 -12.60 4.22 -28.34
CA VAL A 177 -11.98 3.40 -29.39
C VAL A 177 -12.02 4.10 -30.73
N ASP A 178 -13.16 4.69 -31.11
CA ASP A 178 -13.33 5.44 -32.36
C ASP A 178 -12.43 6.69 -32.40
N ALA A 179 -12.11 7.28 -31.24
CA ALA A 179 -11.13 8.37 -31.12
C ALA A 179 -9.67 7.93 -31.35
N GLY A 180 -9.40 6.62 -31.42
CA GLY A 180 -8.08 6.07 -31.76
C GLY A 180 -7.38 5.30 -30.63
N ALA A 181 -8.13 4.75 -29.66
CA ALA A 181 -7.56 3.78 -28.73
C ALA A 181 -7.36 2.42 -29.40
N GLU A 182 -6.25 1.75 -29.11
CA GLU A 182 -5.78 0.54 -29.80
C GLU A 182 -5.92 -0.74 -28.95
N PHE A 183 -6.09 -0.62 -27.63
CA PHE A 183 -6.37 -1.73 -26.73
C PHE A 183 -7.17 -1.27 -25.52
N ILE A 184 -7.82 -2.22 -24.83
CA ILE A 184 -8.64 -1.96 -23.64
C ILE A 184 -8.09 -2.78 -22.49
N VAL A 185 -7.89 -2.15 -21.32
CA VAL A 185 -7.65 -2.84 -20.05
C VAL A 185 -8.90 -2.70 -19.19
N THR A 186 -9.41 -3.80 -18.62
CA THR A 186 -10.59 -3.71 -17.77
C THR A 186 -10.22 -3.44 -16.32
N GLN A 187 -11.13 -2.77 -15.60
CA GLN A 187 -11.13 -2.78 -14.14
C GLN A 187 -11.28 -4.23 -13.63
N LEU A 188 -10.81 -4.47 -12.41
CA LEU A 188 -10.93 -5.73 -11.71
C LEU A 188 -12.40 -6.15 -11.50
N PHE A 189 -12.65 -7.45 -11.66
CA PHE A 189 -13.95 -8.11 -11.50
C PHE A 189 -13.75 -9.50 -10.92
N TYR A 190 -14.78 -10.07 -10.30
CA TYR A 190 -14.74 -11.43 -9.74
C TYR A 190 -15.82 -12.35 -10.32
N ASP A 191 -16.83 -11.80 -11.01
CA ASP A 191 -17.84 -12.55 -11.74
C ASP A 191 -17.43 -12.75 -13.21
N VAL A 192 -16.85 -13.91 -13.51
CA VAL A 192 -16.43 -14.26 -14.88
C VAL A 192 -17.62 -14.37 -15.84
N ASP A 193 -18.77 -14.86 -15.37
CA ASP A 193 -19.95 -15.00 -16.22
C ASP A 193 -20.51 -13.64 -16.64
N GLN A 194 -20.46 -12.66 -15.74
CA GLN A 194 -20.79 -11.28 -16.07
C GLN A 194 -19.81 -10.69 -17.09
N PHE A 195 -18.51 -10.87 -16.89
CA PHE A 195 -17.50 -10.42 -17.86
C PHE A 195 -17.73 -11.00 -19.25
N LEU A 196 -17.99 -12.31 -19.37
CA LEU A 196 -18.21 -12.96 -20.66
C LEU A 196 -19.48 -12.45 -21.37
N ARG A 197 -20.53 -12.10 -20.61
CA ARG A 197 -21.73 -11.45 -21.17
C ARG A 197 -21.42 -10.04 -21.63
N TRP A 198 -20.69 -9.27 -20.83
CA TRP A 198 -20.27 -7.91 -21.14
C TRP A 198 -19.39 -7.88 -22.39
N GLU A 199 -18.40 -8.76 -22.51
CA GLU A 199 -17.53 -8.86 -23.68
C GLU A 199 -18.34 -9.10 -24.96
N LYS A 200 -19.32 -10.02 -24.94
CA LYS A 200 -20.19 -10.28 -26.09
C LYS A 200 -20.95 -9.03 -26.54
N LYS A 201 -21.45 -8.20 -25.60
CA LYS A 201 -22.12 -6.94 -25.92
C LYS A 201 -21.15 -5.90 -26.52
N VAL A 202 -19.95 -5.78 -25.94
CA VAL A 202 -18.88 -4.92 -26.47
C VAL A 202 -18.52 -5.31 -27.91
N ARG A 203 -18.39 -6.62 -28.19
CA ARG A 203 -18.18 -7.13 -29.54
C ARG A 203 -19.38 -6.88 -30.46
N ALA A 204 -20.62 -7.01 -29.98
CA ALA A 204 -21.80 -6.71 -30.77
C ALA A 204 -21.89 -5.23 -31.22
N LYS A 205 -21.39 -4.30 -30.40
CA LYS A 205 -21.30 -2.85 -30.73
C LYS A 205 -20.16 -2.49 -31.69
N GLY A 206 -19.42 -3.48 -32.20
CA GLY A 206 -18.39 -3.27 -33.24
C GLY A 206 -16.99 -2.99 -32.72
N ILE A 207 -16.75 -3.04 -31.40
CA ILE A 207 -15.41 -2.86 -30.83
C ILE A 207 -14.57 -4.12 -31.10
N ARG A 208 -13.44 -3.96 -31.81
CA ARG A 208 -12.57 -5.08 -32.25
C ARG A 208 -11.17 -5.06 -31.67
N VAL A 209 -10.77 -3.97 -31.01
CA VAL A 209 -9.47 -3.88 -30.33
C VAL A 209 -9.33 -4.96 -29.24
N PRO A 210 -8.11 -5.40 -28.91
CA PRO A 210 -7.86 -6.35 -27.83
C PRO A 210 -8.46 -5.87 -26.50
N ILE A 211 -9.11 -6.77 -25.76
CA ILE A 211 -9.62 -6.53 -24.41
C ILE A 211 -8.79 -7.40 -23.48
N ILE A 212 -8.06 -6.77 -22.56
CA ILE A 212 -7.20 -7.42 -21.57
C ILE A 212 -7.90 -7.34 -20.21
N PRO A 213 -8.44 -8.44 -19.67
CA PRO A 213 -9.08 -8.46 -18.36
C PRO A 213 -8.09 -8.17 -17.23
N GLY A 214 -8.48 -7.27 -16.33
CA GLY A 214 -7.78 -6.99 -15.08
C GLY A 214 -8.07 -8.05 -14.02
N ILE A 215 -7.03 -8.69 -13.48
CA ILE A 215 -7.10 -9.74 -12.47
C ILE A 215 -6.25 -9.35 -11.27
N MET A 216 -6.83 -9.43 -10.06
CA MET A 216 -6.11 -9.21 -8.82
C MET A 216 -6.24 -10.46 -7.92
N PRO A 217 -5.16 -11.21 -7.69
CA PRO A 217 -5.18 -12.29 -6.71
C PRO A 217 -5.41 -11.73 -5.30
N ILE A 218 -6.33 -12.33 -4.55
CA ILE A 218 -6.64 -11.93 -3.17
C ILE A 218 -5.42 -12.20 -2.27
N GLN A 219 -4.98 -11.18 -1.52
CA GLN A 219 -3.83 -11.26 -0.62
C GLN A 219 -4.24 -11.44 0.84
N THR A 220 -5.04 -10.52 1.36
CA THR A 220 -5.57 -10.56 2.72
C THR A 220 -7.03 -10.18 2.73
N TYR A 221 -7.78 -10.63 3.74
CA TYR A 221 -9.21 -10.38 3.83
C TYR A 221 -9.53 -8.89 3.97
N SER A 222 -8.78 -8.17 4.81
CA SER A 222 -8.94 -6.73 5.04
C SER A 222 -8.66 -5.89 3.79
N SER A 223 -7.54 -6.15 3.11
CA SER A 223 -7.18 -5.43 1.89
C SER A 223 -8.18 -5.67 0.76
N PHE A 224 -8.68 -6.92 0.65
CA PHE A 224 -9.70 -7.28 -0.32
C PHE A 224 -11.01 -6.51 -0.10
N LEU A 225 -11.55 -6.50 1.12
CA LEU A 225 -12.79 -5.78 1.45
C LEU A 225 -12.70 -4.29 1.16
N ARG A 226 -11.57 -3.67 1.49
CA ARG A 226 -11.34 -2.25 1.21
C ARG A 226 -11.34 -1.98 -0.30
N LEU A 227 -10.63 -2.81 -1.07
CA LEU A 227 -10.43 -2.57 -2.49
C LEU A 227 -11.70 -2.80 -3.31
N ILE A 228 -12.52 -3.81 -2.97
CA ILE A 228 -13.82 -4.01 -3.64
C ILE A 228 -14.78 -2.86 -3.35
N LYS A 229 -14.73 -2.27 -2.14
CA LYS A 229 -15.52 -1.08 -1.79
C LYS A 229 -15.06 0.14 -2.58
N LEU A 230 -13.76 0.36 -2.68
CA LEU A 230 -13.18 1.48 -3.41
C LEU A 230 -13.48 1.40 -4.92
N CYS A 231 -13.33 0.21 -5.51
CA CYS A 231 -13.57 0.00 -6.94
C CYS A 231 -15.07 -0.12 -7.28
N GLY A 232 -15.93 -0.26 -6.27
CA GLY A 232 -17.36 -0.58 -6.45
C GLY A 232 -17.61 -1.92 -7.14
N THR A 233 -16.65 -2.86 -7.04
CA THR A 233 -16.69 -4.14 -7.73
C THR A 233 -17.68 -5.10 -7.06
N SER A 234 -18.53 -5.74 -7.85
CA SER A 234 -19.43 -6.78 -7.36
C SER A 234 -18.66 -8.08 -7.13
N VAL A 235 -18.84 -8.68 -5.94
CA VAL A 235 -18.21 -9.95 -5.58
C VAL A 235 -19.28 -11.02 -5.43
N PRO A 236 -19.20 -12.13 -6.18
CA PRO A 236 -20.08 -13.28 -5.97
C PRO A 236 -20.10 -13.77 -4.52
N SER A 237 -21.30 -14.09 -3.99
CA SER A 237 -21.49 -14.45 -2.59
C SER A 237 -20.69 -15.68 -2.13
N PHE A 238 -20.41 -16.62 -3.06
CA PHE A 238 -19.61 -17.80 -2.76
C PHE A 238 -18.18 -17.44 -2.34
N ILE A 239 -17.60 -16.38 -2.92
CA ILE A 239 -16.24 -15.93 -2.58
C ILE A 239 -16.18 -15.47 -1.13
N MET A 240 -17.17 -14.69 -0.69
CA MET A 240 -17.26 -14.23 0.70
C MET A 240 -17.51 -15.40 1.66
N SER A 241 -18.37 -16.35 1.27
CA SER A 241 -18.66 -17.55 2.07
C SER A 241 -17.44 -18.46 2.25
N ASP A 242 -16.57 -18.54 1.24
CA ASP A 242 -15.32 -19.30 1.33
C ASP A 242 -14.24 -18.57 2.15
N LEU A 243 -14.22 -17.23 2.09
CA LEU A 243 -13.23 -16.39 2.79
C LEU A 243 -13.53 -16.21 4.29
N ASP A 244 -14.80 -16.10 4.68
CA ASP A 244 -15.19 -15.82 6.07
C ASP A 244 -14.61 -16.81 7.11
N PRO A 245 -14.55 -18.13 6.86
CA PRO A 245 -13.95 -19.09 7.78
C PRO A 245 -12.43 -18.96 7.93
N ILE A 246 -11.75 -18.38 6.93
CA ILE A 246 -10.29 -18.28 6.85
C ILE A 246 -9.77 -16.85 7.03
N LYS A 247 -10.66 -15.88 7.30
CA LYS A 247 -10.35 -14.44 7.33
C LYS A 247 -9.22 -14.00 8.29
N HIS A 248 -8.88 -14.83 9.27
CA HIS A 248 -7.82 -14.58 10.26
C HIS A 248 -6.49 -15.28 9.91
N ASP A 249 -6.44 -16.07 8.84
CA ASP A 249 -5.26 -16.78 8.37
C ASP A 249 -4.89 -16.27 6.97
N ASP A 250 -3.97 -15.30 6.94
CA ASP A 250 -3.50 -14.68 5.70
C ASP A 250 -2.95 -15.69 4.70
N GLN A 251 -2.30 -16.77 5.17
CA GLN A 251 -1.76 -17.77 4.26
C GLN A 251 -2.87 -18.55 3.56
N LEU A 252 -3.91 -18.94 4.30
CA LEU A 252 -5.09 -19.57 3.71
C LEU A 252 -5.82 -18.63 2.75
N VAL A 253 -5.93 -17.34 3.09
CA VAL A 253 -6.53 -16.32 2.21
C VAL A 253 -5.73 -16.15 0.93
N LYS A 254 -4.40 -16.04 0.99
CA LYS A 254 -3.52 -16.00 -0.19
C LYS A 254 -3.68 -17.25 -1.04
N ASP A 255 -3.68 -18.44 -0.43
CA ASP A 255 -3.85 -19.71 -1.13
C ASP A 255 -5.19 -19.81 -1.85
N TYR A 256 -6.26 -19.31 -1.22
CA TYR A 256 -7.57 -19.18 -1.84
C TYR A 256 -7.54 -18.19 -3.02
N GLY A 257 -6.93 -17.01 -2.83
CA GLY A 257 -6.79 -15.97 -3.85
C GLY A 257 -6.06 -16.44 -5.10
N VAL A 258 -4.97 -17.20 -4.93
CA VAL A 258 -4.25 -17.84 -6.04
C VAL A 258 -5.12 -18.85 -6.78
N LYS A 259 -5.81 -19.74 -6.06
CA LYS A 259 -6.72 -20.74 -6.65
C LYS A 259 -7.85 -20.08 -7.44
N LEU A 260 -8.45 -19.04 -6.88
CA LEU A 260 -9.52 -18.28 -7.50
C LEU A 260 -9.03 -17.61 -8.79
N ALA A 261 -7.90 -16.89 -8.75
CA ALA A 261 -7.33 -16.23 -9.92
C ALA A 261 -6.99 -17.22 -11.04
N VAL A 262 -6.40 -18.38 -10.72
CA VAL A 262 -6.13 -19.45 -11.68
C VAL A 262 -7.42 -19.96 -12.33
N SER A 263 -8.47 -20.20 -11.53
CA SER A 263 -9.77 -20.64 -12.03
C SER A 263 -10.38 -19.62 -13.00
N MET A 264 -10.36 -18.34 -12.62
CA MET A 264 -10.86 -17.25 -13.45
C MET A 264 -10.09 -17.15 -14.77
N ILE A 265 -8.76 -17.14 -14.73
CA ILE A 265 -7.92 -17.03 -15.93
C ILE A 265 -8.13 -18.21 -16.88
N ARG A 266 -8.26 -19.43 -16.35
CA ARG A 266 -8.57 -20.62 -17.17
C ARG A 266 -9.89 -20.45 -17.91
N ARG A 267 -10.95 -19.99 -17.23
CA ARG A 267 -12.26 -19.72 -17.84
C ARG A 267 -12.19 -18.59 -18.87
N LEU A 268 -11.53 -17.48 -18.55
CA LEU A 268 -11.37 -16.34 -19.47
C LEU A 268 -10.62 -16.74 -20.74
N THR A 269 -9.60 -17.60 -20.61
CA THR A 269 -8.82 -18.10 -21.74
C THR A 269 -9.62 -19.11 -22.57
N SER A 270 -10.32 -20.05 -21.96
CA SER A 270 -11.04 -21.11 -22.68
C SER A 270 -12.38 -20.66 -23.27
N GLU A 271 -13.17 -19.88 -22.52
CA GLU A 271 -14.51 -19.44 -22.90
C GLU A 271 -14.49 -18.08 -23.61
N GLY A 272 -13.72 -17.12 -23.07
CA GLY A 272 -13.63 -15.74 -23.59
C GLY A 272 -12.60 -15.57 -24.72
N LYS A 273 -11.62 -16.47 -24.82
CA LYS A 273 -10.50 -16.38 -25.77
C LYS A 273 -9.76 -15.04 -25.68
N VAL A 274 -9.60 -14.55 -24.44
CA VAL A 274 -8.87 -13.31 -24.19
C VAL A 274 -7.40 -13.47 -24.63
N PRO A 275 -6.80 -12.46 -25.28
CA PRO A 275 -5.46 -12.58 -25.84
C PRO A 275 -4.35 -12.49 -24.78
N GLY A 276 -4.68 -11.93 -23.61
CA GLY A 276 -3.78 -11.80 -22.47
C GLY A 276 -4.53 -11.40 -21.20
N VAL A 277 -3.81 -11.27 -20.09
CA VAL A 277 -4.35 -10.85 -18.78
C VAL A 277 -3.51 -9.75 -18.16
N HIS A 278 -4.14 -8.85 -17.41
CA HIS A 278 -3.47 -7.74 -16.73
C HIS A 278 -3.51 -7.97 -15.22
N PHE A 279 -2.37 -8.26 -14.60
CA PHE A 279 -2.32 -8.50 -13.16
C PHE A 279 -2.13 -7.20 -12.39
N SER A 280 -3.08 -6.88 -11.51
CA SER A 280 -2.84 -5.88 -10.47
C SER A 280 -2.04 -6.53 -9.34
N THR A 281 -0.76 -6.19 -9.23
CA THR A 281 0.19 -6.87 -8.34
C THR A 281 0.15 -6.33 -6.90
N LEU A 282 -0.37 -5.11 -6.71
CA LEU A 282 -0.22 -4.33 -5.49
C LEU A 282 1.25 -4.21 -5.02
N ASN A 283 2.19 -4.17 -5.95
CA ASN A 283 3.64 -4.18 -5.70
C ASN A 283 4.16 -5.45 -4.98
N LEU A 284 3.40 -6.56 -5.02
CA LEU A 284 3.79 -7.87 -4.48
C LEU A 284 4.10 -8.86 -5.62
N GLU A 285 5.02 -9.80 -5.40
CA GLU A 285 5.47 -10.75 -6.43
C GLU A 285 4.89 -12.17 -6.27
N LYS A 286 4.83 -12.70 -5.05
CA LYS A 286 4.59 -14.14 -4.83
C LYS A 286 3.26 -14.65 -5.35
N SER A 287 2.17 -13.92 -5.10
CA SER A 287 0.85 -14.39 -5.52
C SER A 287 0.71 -14.46 -7.03
N VAL A 288 1.24 -13.48 -7.75
CA VAL A 288 1.21 -13.47 -9.22
C VAL A 288 2.16 -14.53 -9.78
N GLN A 289 3.34 -14.70 -9.19
CA GLN A 289 4.26 -15.79 -9.53
C GLN A 289 3.60 -17.17 -9.37
N ARG A 290 2.98 -17.44 -8.22
CA ARG A 290 2.27 -18.71 -7.96
C ARG A 290 1.12 -18.95 -8.95
N VAL A 291 0.39 -17.90 -9.33
CA VAL A 291 -0.66 -18.01 -10.36
C VAL A 291 -0.04 -18.43 -11.70
N LEU A 292 1.03 -17.78 -12.14
CA LEU A 292 1.71 -18.07 -13.41
C LEU A 292 2.37 -19.47 -13.42
N GLU A 293 2.97 -19.89 -12.32
CA GLU A 293 3.52 -21.24 -12.15
C GLU A 293 2.42 -22.30 -12.23
N THR A 294 1.29 -22.07 -11.56
CA THR A 294 0.14 -22.99 -11.58
C THR A 294 -0.52 -23.07 -12.97
N LEU A 295 -0.48 -21.97 -13.73
CA LEU A 295 -0.92 -21.92 -15.12
C LEU A 295 0.12 -22.48 -16.09
N GLN A 296 1.36 -22.71 -15.65
CA GLN A 296 2.50 -23.10 -16.48
C GLN A 296 2.83 -22.06 -17.57
N TRP A 297 2.64 -20.77 -17.25
CA TRP A 297 2.93 -19.63 -18.14
C TRP A 297 4.27 -18.97 -17.82
N ALA A 298 4.81 -19.23 -16.63
CA ALA A 298 6.21 -18.94 -16.36
C ALA A 298 7.04 -19.89 -17.25
N GLY A 299 7.88 -19.34 -18.13
CA GLY A 299 8.80 -20.15 -18.93
C GLY A 299 9.54 -21.11 -18.00
N ALA A 300 9.68 -22.38 -18.40
CA ALA A 300 10.31 -23.40 -17.57
C ALA A 300 11.57 -22.82 -16.92
N ALA A 301 11.56 -22.67 -15.59
CA ALA A 301 12.76 -22.31 -14.87
C ALA A 301 13.86 -23.27 -15.36
N PRO A 302 15.06 -22.79 -15.72
CA PRO A 302 16.14 -23.69 -16.10
C PRO A 302 16.22 -24.76 -15.02
N PRO A 303 16.27 -26.06 -15.39
CA PRO A 303 16.22 -27.13 -14.41
C PRO A 303 17.34 -26.87 -13.40
N THR A 304 16.95 -26.57 -12.16
CA THR A 304 17.88 -26.40 -11.07
C THR A 304 18.43 -27.78 -10.81
N TYR A 305 19.58 -28.09 -11.40
CA TYR A 305 20.36 -29.23 -10.97
C TYR A 305 20.74 -28.94 -9.52
N ASN A 306 20.23 -29.74 -8.59
CA ASN A 306 20.78 -29.83 -7.26
C ASN A 306 22.27 -30.17 -7.45
N LYS A 307 23.15 -29.16 -7.36
CA LYS A 307 24.56 -29.42 -7.18
C LYS A 307 24.66 -30.03 -5.79
N LEU A 308 24.98 -31.32 -5.74
CA LEU A 308 25.44 -31.95 -4.50
C LEU A 308 26.51 -31.05 -3.91
N ILE A 309 26.33 -30.67 -2.65
CA ILE A 309 27.37 -30.04 -1.84
C ILE A 309 28.58 -30.97 -1.98
N GLU A 310 29.64 -30.49 -2.63
CA GLU A 310 30.93 -31.19 -2.58
C GLU A 310 31.26 -31.40 -1.11
N GLN A 311 31.56 -32.65 -0.75
CA GLN A 311 31.91 -33.02 0.61
C GLN A 311 33.16 -32.26 1.02
N ASP A 312 32.99 -31.11 1.66
CA ASP A 312 34.05 -30.55 2.50
C ASP A 312 34.26 -31.52 3.66
N THR A 313 35.32 -32.31 3.53
CA THR A 313 35.86 -33.19 4.56
C THR A 313 36.48 -32.34 5.66
N HIS A 314 35.63 -31.76 6.52
CA HIS A 314 36.09 -31.24 7.80
C HIS A 314 35.28 -31.84 8.94
N ASP A 315 35.99 -32.69 9.66
CA ASP A 315 35.58 -33.54 10.76
C ASP A 315 35.50 -32.71 12.05
N ASP A 316 34.39 -32.00 12.28
CA ASP A 316 33.93 -31.67 13.64
C ASP A 316 32.45 -31.20 13.64
N ARG A 317 31.51 -32.13 13.83
CA ARG A 317 30.06 -31.84 13.89
C ARG A 317 29.55 -31.71 15.32
N SER A 318 30.13 -30.80 16.10
CA SER A 318 29.48 -30.34 17.33
C SER A 318 29.40 -28.82 17.38
N VAL A 319 28.22 -28.28 17.05
CA VAL A 319 27.91 -26.87 17.25
C VAL A 319 27.42 -26.70 18.69
N THR A 320 28.24 -26.11 19.54
CA THR A 320 27.83 -25.70 20.88
C THR A 320 27.06 -24.38 20.82
N PRO A 321 26.15 -24.10 21.78
CA PRO A 321 25.42 -22.83 21.82
C PRO A 321 26.34 -21.60 21.77
N SER A 322 27.50 -21.67 22.41
CA SER A 322 28.52 -20.61 22.37
C SER A 322 29.15 -20.43 20.98
N SER A 323 29.36 -21.50 20.22
CA SER A 323 29.86 -21.44 18.85
C SER A 323 28.83 -20.86 17.88
N ALA A 324 27.55 -21.18 18.06
CA ALA A 324 26.44 -20.63 17.29
C ALA A 324 26.24 -19.12 17.56
N SER A 325 26.25 -18.71 18.83
CA SER A 325 26.16 -17.28 19.20
C SER A 325 27.36 -16.48 18.67
N ARG A 326 28.55 -17.09 18.64
CA ARG A 326 29.76 -16.44 18.12
C ARG A 326 29.71 -16.29 16.60
N ALA A 327 29.23 -17.29 15.87
CA ALA A 327 29.02 -17.20 14.42
C ALA A 327 27.99 -16.13 14.04
N ALA A 328 26.86 -16.07 14.76
CA ALA A 328 25.85 -15.02 14.58
C ALA A 328 26.43 -13.61 14.83
N LYS A 329 27.29 -13.47 15.86
CA LYS A 329 27.95 -12.20 16.19
C LYS A 329 28.97 -11.76 15.13
N TYR A 330 29.67 -12.69 14.49
CA TYR A 330 30.60 -12.38 13.40
C TYR A 330 29.88 -12.08 12.09
N GLY A 331 28.78 -12.77 11.76
CA GLY A 331 27.98 -12.49 10.57
C GLY A 331 27.34 -11.09 10.57
N LEU A 332 27.03 -10.55 11.75
CA LEU A 332 26.56 -9.18 11.94
C LEU A 332 27.66 -8.11 11.79
N ALA A 333 28.94 -8.47 11.97
CA ALA A 333 30.05 -7.52 12.00
C ALA A 333 30.74 -7.32 10.64
N THR A 334 30.51 -8.18 9.65
CA THR A 334 31.20 -8.16 8.35
C THR A 334 30.40 -7.61 7.17
N ILE A 335 29.25 -6.96 7.40
CA ILE A 335 28.57 -6.22 6.33
C ILE A 335 29.33 -4.90 6.10
N SER A 336 30.41 -4.97 5.32
CA SER A 336 31.07 -3.79 4.75
C SER A 336 30.29 -3.34 3.52
N THR A 337 30.02 -2.04 3.47
CA THR A 337 29.61 -1.31 2.28
C THR A 337 30.77 -1.29 1.26
N THR A 338 30.62 -1.92 0.10
CA THR A 338 31.04 -1.42 -1.25
C THR A 338 30.81 -2.45 -2.35
N ASP A 339 30.28 -1.92 -3.47
CA ASP A 339 30.42 -2.27 -4.89
C ASP A 339 30.32 -3.74 -5.36
N GLY A 340 29.18 -4.01 -6.01
CA GLY A 340 29.15 -4.52 -7.38
C GLY A 340 29.90 -5.82 -7.67
N GLU A 341 29.31 -6.95 -7.28
CA GLU A 341 29.46 -8.18 -8.07
C GLU A 341 28.25 -9.09 -7.89
N ALA A 342 27.57 -9.34 -9.01
CA ALA A 342 26.45 -10.24 -9.09
C ALA A 342 26.92 -11.70 -9.03
N GLY A 343 26.43 -12.42 -8.02
CA GLY A 343 26.18 -13.86 -8.09
C GLY A 343 27.32 -14.79 -7.71
N SER A 344 27.22 -15.38 -6.50
CA SER A 344 27.42 -16.82 -6.32
C SER A 344 26.96 -17.27 -4.93
N GLY A 345 25.80 -17.93 -4.90
CA GLY A 345 25.53 -19.07 -4.01
C GLY A 345 25.47 -18.84 -2.50
N GLU A 346 24.29 -18.47 -2.00
CA GLU A 346 23.74 -19.04 -0.76
C GLU A 346 22.27 -19.38 -1.02
N LEU A 347 22.02 -20.66 -1.33
CA LEU A 347 20.71 -21.24 -1.54
C LEU A 347 20.04 -21.51 -0.19
N ASN A 348 18.75 -21.18 -0.11
CA ASN A 348 17.79 -21.46 0.97
C ASN A 348 17.84 -20.54 2.19
N ASN A 349 17.61 -19.24 1.98
CA ASN A 349 16.90 -18.45 2.99
C ASN A 349 15.42 -18.44 2.65
N ALA A 350 14.58 -18.91 3.56
CA ALA A 350 13.13 -18.75 3.56
C ALA A 350 12.70 -17.27 3.76
N ALA A 351 13.58 -16.32 3.45
CA ALA A 351 13.53 -14.90 3.81
C ALA A 351 13.61 -13.98 2.58
N THR A 352 12.88 -14.30 1.51
CA THR A 352 12.61 -13.33 0.42
C THR A 352 11.29 -12.61 0.69
N TRP A 353 11.40 -11.53 1.47
CA TRP A 353 10.74 -10.19 1.50
C TRP A 353 9.24 -10.02 1.16
N ASP A 354 8.51 -11.10 0.86
CA ASP A 354 7.13 -11.09 0.40
C ASP A 354 6.19 -11.95 1.28
N ASP A 355 6.74 -12.74 2.20
CA ASP A 355 6.00 -13.61 3.13
C ASP A 355 6.19 -13.24 4.60
N PHE A 356 6.30 -11.95 4.91
CA PHE A 356 5.88 -11.55 6.24
C PHE A 356 4.35 -11.54 6.22
N PRO A 357 3.68 -12.28 7.12
CA PRO A 357 2.27 -12.04 7.41
C PRO A 357 2.14 -10.53 7.58
N ASN A 358 1.21 -9.93 6.85
CA ASN A 358 0.81 -8.59 7.18
C ASN A 358 0.09 -8.76 8.52
N GLY A 359 0.86 -8.68 9.62
CA GLY A 359 0.25 -8.51 10.91
C GLY A 359 -0.70 -7.32 10.85
N ARG A 360 -1.55 -7.19 11.86
CA ARG A 360 -2.47 -6.06 12.05
C ARG A 360 -1.85 -4.70 11.74
N PHE A 361 -0.54 -4.57 11.95
CA PHE A 361 0.32 -3.53 11.42
C PHE A 361 1.38 -4.23 10.56
N GLY A 362 1.33 -4.03 9.23
CA GLY A 362 2.24 -4.70 8.28
C GLY A 362 3.73 -4.40 8.51
N ASP A 363 4.59 -4.96 7.65
CA ASP A 363 6.01 -4.58 7.63
C ASP A 363 6.17 -3.19 7.01
N PHE A 364 6.78 -2.22 7.69
CA PHE A 364 7.03 -0.87 7.17
C PHE A 364 7.84 -0.82 5.87
N LYS A 365 8.59 -1.88 5.57
CA LYS A 365 9.32 -2.07 4.30
C LYS A 365 8.45 -2.69 3.21
N SER A 366 7.30 -3.23 3.56
CA SER A 366 6.29 -3.71 2.63
C SER A 366 5.61 -2.50 1.98
N PRO A 367 5.41 -2.51 0.65
CA PRO A 367 4.56 -1.54 -0.04
C PRO A 367 3.13 -1.44 0.54
N ALA A 368 2.74 -2.39 1.40
CA ALA A 368 1.46 -2.45 2.09
C ALA A 368 1.42 -1.69 3.44
N TYR A 369 2.53 -1.12 3.93
CA TYR A 369 2.53 -0.32 5.16
C TYR A 369 2.37 1.17 4.89
N GLY A 370 1.51 1.79 5.69
CA GLY A 370 0.71 2.92 5.23
C GLY A 370 -0.40 2.39 4.33
N ASP A 371 -1.65 2.67 4.67
CA ASP A 371 -2.79 2.41 3.80
C ASP A 371 -2.67 3.30 2.55
N GLN A 372 -1.78 2.92 1.63
CA GLN A 372 -1.51 3.61 0.38
C GLN A 372 -2.60 3.19 -0.60
N ASP A 373 -3.63 4.03 -0.74
CA ASP A 373 -4.58 3.87 -1.83
C ASP A 373 -3.81 4.01 -3.17
N PRO A 374 -3.77 2.95 -4.00
CA PRO A 374 -3.09 2.97 -5.31
C PRO A 374 -3.69 3.98 -6.29
N TYR A 375 -4.85 4.57 -5.99
CA TYR A 375 -5.53 5.59 -6.79
C TYR A 375 -5.25 7.03 -6.34
N GLY A 376 -4.35 7.23 -5.38
CA GLY A 376 -3.92 8.56 -4.95
C GLY A 376 -4.76 9.18 -3.84
N ASN A 377 -5.69 8.44 -3.23
CA ASN A 377 -6.29 8.86 -1.97
C ASN A 377 -5.29 8.61 -0.83
N VAL A 378 -4.42 9.59 -0.59
CA VAL A 378 -3.80 9.70 0.74
C VAL A 378 -4.95 9.76 1.75
N GLY A 379 -5.00 8.84 2.71
CA GLY A 379 -5.71 8.99 3.99
C GLY A 379 -7.21 9.31 3.94
N THR A 380 -8.02 8.46 4.57
CA THR A 380 -9.40 8.78 4.95
C THR A 380 -10.32 9.19 3.78
N ILE A 381 -11.06 8.20 3.24
CA ILE A 381 -12.35 8.47 2.60
C ILE A 381 -13.23 9.17 3.63
N VAL A 382 -13.26 10.49 3.61
CA VAL A 382 -14.33 11.24 4.26
C VAL A 382 -14.65 12.43 3.36
N SER A 383 -15.75 12.31 2.62
CA SER A 383 -16.36 13.39 1.84
C SER A 383 -16.61 14.63 2.72
N TYR A 384 -16.60 15.82 2.12
CA TYR A 384 -16.87 17.12 2.77
C TYR A 384 -18.17 17.13 3.62
N LYS A 385 -19.19 16.34 3.24
CA LYS A 385 -20.45 16.17 4.00
C LYS A 385 -20.35 15.19 5.17
N THR A 386 -19.36 14.30 5.15
CA THR A 386 -19.17 13.23 6.14
C THR A 386 -18.14 13.62 7.21
N THR A 387 -17.25 14.58 6.95
CA THR A 387 -16.18 15.05 7.86
C THR A 387 -16.66 16.04 8.91
N LEU A 388 -17.41 17.07 8.52
CA LEU A 388 -17.81 18.15 9.43
C LEU A 388 -18.92 17.74 10.41
N GLY A 389 -19.76 16.76 10.04
CA GLY A 389 -20.84 16.29 10.90
C GLY A 389 -20.34 15.77 12.26
N PRO A 390 -19.47 14.75 12.29
CA PRO A 390 -18.97 14.18 13.53
C PRO A 390 -17.80 14.96 14.15
N TRP A 391 -16.96 15.67 13.37
CA TRP A 391 -15.80 16.39 13.91
C TRP A 391 -16.11 17.84 14.31
N GLY A 392 -17.27 18.36 13.91
CA GLY A 392 -17.76 19.68 14.32
C GLY A 392 -16.86 20.84 13.92
N HIS A 393 -16.91 21.89 14.75
CA HIS A 393 -16.22 23.17 14.55
C HIS A 393 -15.33 23.47 15.77
N PRO A 394 -14.15 22.82 15.88
CA PRO A 394 -13.29 23.01 17.04
C PRO A 394 -12.66 24.41 17.02
N GLN A 395 -12.92 25.21 18.05
CA GLN A 395 -12.37 26.57 18.19
C GLN A 395 -11.33 26.66 19.31
N THR A 396 -11.32 25.67 20.21
CA THR A 396 -10.39 25.59 21.34
C THR A 396 -9.65 24.25 21.37
N ILE A 397 -8.51 24.22 22.07
CA ILE A 397 -7.77 22.99 22.37
C ILE A 397 -8.65 21.96 23.08
N ASN A 398 -9.59 22.41 23.93
CA ASN A 398 -10.51 21.51 24.64
C ASN A 398 -11.52 20.85 23.69
N ASP A 399 -11.94 21.53 22.63
CA ASP A 399 -12.81 20.94 21.61
C ASP A 399 -12.08 19.81 20.88
N LEU A 400 -10.81 20.02 20.53
CA LEU A 400 -9.97 18.97 19.95
C LEU A 400 -9.83 17.78 20.90
N THR A 401 -9.50 18.02 22.17
CA THR A 401 -9.46 16.96 23.20
C THR A 401 -10.77 16.18 23.27
N THR A 402 -11.91 16.86 23.17
CA THR A 402 -13.23 16.23 23.19
C THR A 402 -13.44 15.32 21.98
N ILE A 403 -13.01 15.72 20.78
CA ILE A 403 -13.08 14.89 19.57
C ILE A 403 -12.28 13.58 19.74
N PHE A 404 -11.04 13.67 20.25
CA PHE A 404 -10.24 12.46 20.49
C PHE A 404 -10.88 11.55 21.55
N LEU A 405 -11.45 12.12 22.63
CA LEU A 405 -12.18 11.35 23.64
C LEU A 405 -13.44 10.70 23.09
N ASP A 406 -14.20 11.43 22.28
CA ASP A 406 -15.43 10.93 21.66
C ASP A 406 -15.13 9.76 20.71
N HIS A 407 -13.95 9.73 20.08
CA HIS A 407 -13.50 8.58 19.30
C HIS A 407 -13.18 7.38 20.19
N LEU A 408 -12.44 7.59 21.27
CA LEU A 408 -12.13 6.53 22.24
C LEU A 408 -13.42 5.94 22.85
N HIS A 409 -14.46 6.76 23.04
CA HIS A 409 -15.78 6.35 23.52
C HIS A 409 -16.72 5.85 22.43
N SER A 410 -16.24 5.71 21.19
CA SER A 410 -17.03 5.28 20.02
C SER A 410 -18.28 6.13 19.76
N LYS A 411 -18.34 7.37 20.26
CA LYS A 411 -19.39 8.34 19.89
C LYS A 411 -19.17 8.84 18.47
N ILE A 412 -17.91 8.98 18.08
CA ILE A 412 -17.50 9.15 16.68
C ILE A 412 -16.68 7.93 16.25
N LEU A 413 -17.01 7.39 15.08
CA LEU A 413 -16.38 6.16 14.60
C LEU A 413 -15.01 6.39 13.98
N THR A 414 -14.69 7.63 13.59
CA THR A 414 -13.47 7.96 12.86
C THR A 414 -12.91 9.31 13.30
N THR A 415 -11.59 9.47 13.13
CA THR A 415 -10.86 10.74 13.24
C THR A 415 -10.01 10.92 11.99
N PRO A 416 -9.41 12.11 11.76
CA PRO A 416 -8.46 12.30 10.67
C PRO A 416 -7.27 11.33 10.71
N PHE A 417 -6.93 10.82 11.90
CA PHE A 417 -5.82 9.87 12.10
C PHE A 417 -6.26 8.40 12.08
N SER A 418 -7.56 8.12 12.22
CA SER A 418 -8.10 6.77 12.26
C SER A 418 -9.38 6.66 11.41
N PRO A 419 -9.32 6.05 10.22
CA PRO A 419 -10.48 5.85 9.34
C PRO A 419 -11.42 4.74 9.82
N THR A 420 -11.06 4.01 10.87
CA THR A 420 -11.80 2.86 11.39
C THR A 420 -12.17 3.05 12.86
N PRO A 421 -13.24 2.37 13.33
CA PRO A 421 -13.55 2.31 14.76
C PRO A 421 -12.39 1.79 15.60
N LEU A 422 -12.42 2.11 16.88
CA LEU A 422 -11.42 1.65 17.83
C LEU A 422 -11.33 0.11 17.81
N SER A 423 -10.11 -0.38 17.71
CA SER A 423 -9.86 -1.80 17.56
C SER A 423 -10.05 -2.54 18.90
N PRO A 424 -10.43 -3.84 18.91
CA PRO A 424 -10.67 -4.56 20.17
C PRO A 424 -9.47 -4.60 21.13
N GLU A 425 -8.25 -4.49 20.62
CA GLU A 425 -7.05 -4.49 21.48
C GLU A 425 -6.93 -3.16 22.24
N SER A 426 -7.27 -2.04 21.60
CA SER A 426 -7.20 -0.72 22.20
C SER A 426 -8.23 -0.55 23.32
N LEU A 427 -9.33 -1.32 23.29
CA LEU A 427 -10.29 -1.37 24.39
C LEU A 427 -9.68 -1.90 25.70
N THR A 428 -8.64 -2.73 25.62
CA THR A 428 -7.96 -3.27 26.82
C THR A 428 -7.17 -2.21 27.58
N ILE A 429 -6.77 -1.13 26.90
CA ILE A 429 -5.96 -0.02 27.44
C ILE A 429 -6.72 1.31 27.42
N LEU A 430 -8.03 1.28 27.15
CA LEU A 430 -8.88 2.46 27.03
C LEU A 430 -8.77 3.43 28.23
N PRO A 431 -8.75 2.98 29.50
CA PRO A 431 -8.63 3.89 30.64
C PRO A 431 -7.33 4.71 30.62
N HIS A 432 -6.23 4.13 30.12
CA HIS A 432 -4.95 4.82 30.00
C HIS A 432 -4.99 5.83 28.86
N LEU A 433 -5.48 5.45 27.68
CA LEU A 433 -5.64 6.34 26.54
C LEU A 433 -6.50 7.56 26.88
N GLU A 434 -7.56 7.36 27.68
CA GLU A 434 -8.38 8.45 28.21
C GLU A 434 -7.60 9.39 29.13
N LYS A 435 -6.76 8.88 30.04
CA LYS A 435 -5.96 9.69 30.96
C LYS A 435 -4.98 10.57 30.18
N LEU A 436 -4.30 10.00 29.18
CA LEU A 436 -3.39 10.73 28.29
C LEU A 436 -4.14 11.81 27.49
N THR A 437 -5.28 11.44 26.88
CA THR A 437 -6.06 12.37 26.07
C THR A 437 -6.61 13.53 26.91
N LYS A 438 -7.11 13.28 28.13
CA LYS A 438 -7.60 14.31 29.05
C LYS A 438 -6.51 15.30 29.47
N ARG A 439 -5.25 14.88 29.55
CA ARG A 439 -4.10 15.77 29.76
C ARG A 439 -3.81 16.66 28.54
N GLY A 440 -4.30 16.28 27.37
CA GLY A 440 -4.01 16.93 26.10
C GLY A 440 -2.92 16.21 25.29
N TRP A 441 -2.59 14.95 25.63
CA TRP A 441 -1.75 14.09 24.80
C TRP A 441 -2.65 13.30 23.85
N TRP A 442 -2.80 13.80 22.63
CA TRP A 442 -3.77 13.25 21.69
C TRP A 442 -3.21 12.03 20.97
N THR A 443 -3.66 10.85 21.38
CA THR A 443 -3.16 9.56 20.89
C THR A 443 -3.62 9.28 19.47
N VAL A 444 -2.68 8.88 18.62
CA VAL A 444 -2.91 8.54 17.20
C VAL A 444 -2.49 7.11 16.85
N GLY A 445 -1.71 6.46 17.70
CA GLY A 445 -1.36 5.05 17.60
C GLY A 445 -1.16 4.43 18.98
N SER A 446 -1.58 3.19 19.18
CA SER A 446 -1.35 2.48 20.44
C SER A 446 -1.47 0.98 20.28
N GLN A 447 -0.73 0.24 21.10
CA GLN A 447 -0.82 -1.21 21.21
C GLN A 447 -0.51 -1.63 22.66
N PRO A 448 -1.28 -2.54 23.26
CA PRO A 448 -0.96 -3.09 24.57
C PRO A 448 0.26 -4.04 24.52
N ALA A 449 0.83 -4.31 25.68
CA ALA A 449 1.79 -5.39 25.82
C ALA A 449 1.05 -6.74 25.90
N VAL A 450 1.58 -7.75 25.22
CA VAL A 450 1.04 -9.13 25.17
C VAL A 450 2.17 -10.11 25.36
N ASP A 451 2.05 -10.98 26.36
CA ASP A 451 3.01 -12.04 26.67
C ASP A 451 2.45 -13.41 26.26
N GLY A 452 2.53 -13.72 24.96
CA GLY A 452 2.24 -15.07 24.46
C GLY A 452 0.75 -15.40 24.39
N ALA A 453 -0.05 -14.54 23.78
CA ALA A 453 -1.43 -14.88 23.44
C ALA A 453 -1.47 -16.01 22.40
N PRO A 454 -2.45 -16.94 22.43
CA PRO A 454 -2.60 -17.92 21.37
C PRO A 454 -2.74 -17.24 20.00
N SER A 455 -2.14 -17.82 18.94
CA SER A 455 -2.29 -17.28 17.58
C SER A 455 -3.73 -17.28 17.06
N SER A 456 -4.61 -18.04 17.70
CA SER A 456 -6.05 -18.08 17.43
C SER A 456 -6.89 -17.16 18.33
N ASP A 457 -6.26 -16.33 19.16
CA ASP A 457 -6.96 -15.38 20.03
C ASP A 457 -7.79 -14.38 19.20
N GLU A 458 -9.00 -14.07 19.64
CA GLU A 458 -9.94 -13.22 18.87
C GLU A 458 -9.51 -11.75 18.81
N VAL A 459 -8.69 -11.29 19.76
CA VAL A 459 -8.28 -9.88 19.90
C VAL A 459 -6.86 -9.67 19.40
N PHE A 460 -5.95 -10.59 19.73
CA PHE A 460 -4.50 -10.46 19.50
C PHE A 460 -3.95 -11.50 18.50
N GLY A 461 -4.71 -12.54 18.20
CA GLY A 461 -4.25 -13.68 17.41
C GLY A 461 -4.06 -13.34 15.93
N TRP A 462 -2.95 -13.81 15.38
CA TRP A 462 -2.67 -13.82 13.94
C TRP A 462 -1.69 -14.96 13.62
N GLY A 463 -1.59 -15.30 12.33
CA GLY A 463 -0.71 -16.34 11.82
C GLY A 463 -1.24 -17.76 12.00
N PRO A 464 -0.42 -18.79 11.72
CA PRO A 464 -0.83 -20.19 11.80
C PRO A 464 -1.36 -20.58 13.17
N ARG A 465 -2.36 -21.49 13.19
CA ARG A 465 -2.88 -22.06 14.44
C ARG A 465 -1.78 -22.75 15.27
N ALA A 466 -1.99 -22.83 16.59
CA ALA A 466 -1.05 -23.42 17.54
C ALA A 466 0.32 -22.73 17.58
N GLY A 467 0.31 -21.41 17.45
CA GLY A 467 1.44 -20.53 17.76
C GLY A 467 1.12 -19.57 18.90
N PHE A 468 2.06 -18.67 19.18
CA PHE A 468 1.94 -17.64 20.21
C PHE A 468 2.34 -16.28 19.64
N VAL A 469 1.58 -15.25 19.99
CA VAL A 469 1.78 -13.85 19.60
C VAL A 469 2.23 -13.04 20.80
N PHE A 470 3.17 -12.13 20.55
CA PHE A 470 3.76 -11.25 21.55
C PHE A 470 3.75 -9.81 21.03
N GLN A 471 3.56 -8.86 21.96
CA GLN A 471 3.52 -7.44 21.67
C GLN A 471 4.23 -6.67 22.77
N LYS A 472 5.06 -5.69 22.40
CA LYS A 472 5.50 -4.64 23.32
C LYS A 472 4.43 -3.55 23.38
N GLY A 473 4.27 -2.97 24.56
CA GLY A 473 3.44 -1.78 24.72
C GLY A 473 4.08 -0.60 24.01
N PHE A 474 3.32 0.08 23.15
CA PHE A 474 3.71 1.38 22.61
C PHE A 474 2.50 2.32 22.54
N VAL A 475 2.79 3.61 22.56
CA VAL A 475 1.80 4.66 22.31
C VAL A 475 2.44 5.79 21.53
N GLU A 476 1.66 6.41 20.67
CA GLU A 476 2.05 7.56 19.89
C GLU A 476 0.99 8.65 19.98
N PHE A 477 1.44 9.89 20.22
CA PHE A 477 0.55 11.01 20.50
C PHE A 477 1.17 12.37 20.15
N PHE A 478 0.31 13.38 20.02
CA PHE A 478 0.74 14.77 19.93
C PHE A 478 0.77 15.45 21.30
N CYS A 479 1.89 16.07 21.67
CA CYS A 479 2.05 16.87 22.90
C CYS A 479 2.71 18.23 22.64
N THR A 480 2.79 19.07 23.68
CA THR A 480 3.55 20.33 23.63
C THR A 480 5.05 20.06 23.80
N GLU A 481 5.87 21.06 23.48
CA GLU A 481 7.31 20.99 23.71
C GLU A 481 7.65 20.90 25.21
N ASP A 482 6.93 21.59 26.08
CA ASP A 482 7.12 21.49 27.53
C ASP A 482 6.88 20.07 28.06
N ASP A 483 5.84 19.38 27.55
CA ASP A 483 5.58 17.99 27.88
C ASP A 483 6.68 17.06 27.34
N LEU A 484 7.19 17.34 26.14
CA LEU A 484 8.29 16.58 25.56
C LEU A 484 9.56 16.67 26.41
N ASP A 485 9.90 17.87 26.90
CA ASP A 485 11.04 18.08 27.78
C ASP A 485 10.91 17.31 29.11
N ILE A 486 9.68 17.14 29.62
CA ILE A 486 9.41 16.33 30.81
C ILE A 486 9.58 14.84 30.50
N ILE A 487 9.03 14.37 29.38
CA ILE A 487 9.18 12.98 28.93
C ILE A 487 10.66 12.63 28.77
N GLU A 488 11.44 13.51 28.14
CA GLU A 488 12.88 13.32 27.93
C GLU A 488 13.65 13.16 29.26
N ARG A 489 13.35 14.01 30.24
CA ARG A 489 13.94 13.91 31.59
C ARG A 489 13.54 12.62 32.30
N GLU A 490 12.26 12.27 32.27
CA GLU A 490 11.79 11.05 32.94
C GLU A 490 12.41 9.79 32.32
N VAL A 491 12.54 9.74 31.00
CA VAL A 491 13.20 8.62 30.33
C VAL A 491 14.68 8.53 30.75
N ALA A 492 15.36 9.67 30.90
CA ALA A 492 16.76 9.70 31.34
C ALA A 492 16.91 9.22 32.81
N ASP A 493 16.03 9.68 33.70
CA ASP A 493 16.13 9.42 35.13
C ASP A 493 15.58 8.04 35.52
N ASN A 494 14.42 7.67 34.97
CA ASN A 494 13.63 6.51 35.39
C ASN A 494 13.43 5.45 34.29
N GLY A 495 13.72 5.78 33.03
CA GLY A 495 13.55 4.85 31.89
C GLY A 495 14.47 3.62 31.93
N LYS A 496 15.65 3.70 32.58
CA LYS A 496 16.56 2.57 32.88
C LYS A 496 16.89 1.65 31.67
N GLY A 497 16.87 2.19 30.45
CA GLY A 497 17.08 1.43 29.21
C GLY A 497 15.88 0.55 28.78
N TRP A 498 14.76 0.60 29.48
CA TRP A 498 13.51 -0.10 29.13
C TRP A 498 12.60 0.71 28.23
N VAL A 499 12.81 2.03 28.14
CA VAL A 499 11.95 2.96 27.40
C VAL A 499 12.71 3.56 26.23
N HIS A 500 12.12 3.40 25.06
CA HIS A 500 12.63 3.88 23.79
C HIS A 500 11.62 4.89 23.21
N TRP A 501 12.09 6.04 22.73
CA TRP A 501 11.21 7.07 22.21
C TRP A 501 11.78 7.83 21.02
N PHE A 502 10.86 8.37 20.24
CA PHE A 502 11.08 9.26 19.11
C PHE A 502 10.17 10.48 19.25
N ALA A 503 10.67 11.66 18.90
CA ALA A 503 9.83 12.83 18.71
C ALA A 503 10.24 13.63 17.48
N GLY A 504 9.28 14.24 16.81
CA GLY A 504 9.57 15.23 15.79
C GLY A 504 8.43 16.20 15.57
N ASN A 505 8.75 17.33 14.94
CA ASN A 505 7.80 18.41 14.68
C ASN A 505 7.66 18.71 13.17
N ALA A 506 6.73 19.62 12.85
CA ALA A 506 6.48 20.08 11.49
C ALA A 506 7.62 20.95 10.90
N LYS A 507 8.53 21.46 11.75
CA LYS A 507 9.69 22.27 11.32
C LYS A 507 10.85 21.41 10.83
N GLY A 508 10.79 20.10 11.06
CA GLY A 508 11.84 19.14 10.70
C GLY A 508 12.78 18.79 11.85
N ASP A 509 12.53 19.30 13.07
CA ASP A 509 13.32 18.94 14.23
C ASP A 509 12.98 17.51 14.68
N TYR A 510 13.97 16.83 15.24
CA TYR A 510 13.87 15.45 15.70
C TYR A 510 14.67 15.26 16.99
N ARG A 511 14.11 14.49 17.94
CA ARG A 511 14.73 14.07 19.20
C ARG A 511 14.41 12.59 19.46
N GLY A 512 15.25 11.88 20.19
CA GLY A 512 15.03 10.47 20.54
C GLY A 512 16.25 9.85 21.22
N ASN A 513 16.07 8.68 21.81
CA ASN A 513 17.14 7.98 22.55
C ASN A 513 17.60 6.68 21.87
N ILE A 514 17.17 6.44 20.64
CA ILE A 514 17.47 5.22 19.88
C ILE A 514 18.61 5.53 18.88
N PRO A 515 19.63 4.65 18.76
CA PRO A 515 20.66 4.79 17.74
C PRO A 515 20.11 4.83 16.32
N ASP A 516 20.85 5.43 15.39
CA ASP A 516 20.40 5.61 13.99
C ASP A 516 20.10 4.29 13.26
N ASP A 517 20.76 3.20 13.64
CA ASP A 517 20.56 1.84 13.12
C ASP A 517 19.65 0.97 14.02
N GLY A 518 19.09 1.56 15.08
CA GLY A 518 18.29 0.86 16.08
C GLY A 518 16.93 0.41 15.54
N ARG A 519 16.69 -0.91 15.55
CA ARG A 519 15.42 -1.53 15.15
C ARG A 519 14.70 -2.14 16.34
N ASN A 520 13.48 -1.68 16.62
CA ASN A 520 12.65 -2.23 17.69
C ASN A 520 11.52 -3.08 17.13
N ALA A 521 11.67 -4.41 17.14
CA ALA A 521 10.53 -5.29 16.93
C ALA A 521 9.54 -5.13 18.10
N VAL A 522 8.31 -4.73 17.77
CA VAL A 522 7.22 -4.51 18.75
C VAL A 522 6.13 -5.55 18.68
N THR A 523 6.02 -6.30 17.57
CA THR A 523 5.07 -7.41 17.44
C THR A 523 5.74 -8.59 16.76
N TRP A 524 5.67 -9.76 17.38
CA TRP A 524 6.22 -11.00 16.82
C TRP A 524 5.39 -12.22 17.18
N GLY A 525 5.54 -13.27 16.37
CA GLY A 525 4.84 -14.53 16.51
C GLY A 525 5.80 -15.70 16.43
N VAL A 526 5.55 -16.72 17.25
CA VAL A 526 6.28 -17.98 17.27
C VAL A 526 5.32 -19.08 16.87
N PHE A 527 5.57 -19.69 15.72
CA PHE A 527 4.68 -20.69 15.12
C PHE A 527 5.38 -22.04 14.96
N THR A 528 4.61 -23.11 15.12
CA THR A 528 5.15 -24.47 15.04
C THR A 528 5.72 -24.75 13.65
N GLY A 529 7.00 -25.12 13.57
CA GLY A 529 7.67 -25.48 12.31
C GLY A 529 8.01 -24.30 11.39
N GLN A 530 7.97 -23.07 11.90
CA GLN A 530 8.37 -21.86 11.18
C GLN A 530 9.41 -21.07 12.00
N GLU A 531 10.17 -20.21 11.31
CA GLU A 531 11.02 -19.23 11.99
C GLU A 531 10.17 -18.18 12.73
N ILE A 532 10.78 -17.43 13.66
CA ILE A 532 10.09 -16.35 14.37
C ILE A 532 9.73 -15.27 13.36
N ILE A 533 8.46 -14.89 13.35
CA ILE A 533 7.94 -13.86 12.45
C ILE A 533 7.84 -12.56 13.22
N GLN A 534 8.41 -11.49 12.70
CA GLN A 534 8.26 -10.13 13.23
C GLN A 534 7.41 -9.34 12.26
N THR A 535 6.24 -8.88 12.69
CA THR A 535 5.31 -8.17 11.78
C THR A 535 5.48 -6.67 11.85
N THR A 536 5.92 -6.15 12.99
CA THR A 536 5.91 -4.70 13.24
C THR A 536 7.21 -4.28 13.91
N ILE A 537 7.86 -3.29 13.32
CA ILE A 537 9.12 -2.72 13.78
C ILE A 537 8.97 -1.20 13.81
N ILE A 538 9.47 -0.58 14.88
CA ILE A 538 9.57 0.87 15.00
C ILE A 538 11.05 1.26 14.91
N GLU A 539 11.39 2.03 13.88
CA GLU A 539 12.74 2.56 13.64
C GLU A 539 12.67 4.04 13.20
N ARG A 540 13.82 4.73 13.24
CA ARG A 540 13.92 6.18 13.01
C ARG A 540 13.34 6.61 11.66
N GLU A 541 13.71 5.94 10.58
CA GLU A 541 13.28 6.30 9.22
C GLU A 541 11.75 6.19 9.06
N SER A 542 11.16 5.09 9.55
CA SER A 542 9.72 4.87 9.54
C SER A 542 8.97 5.93 10.33
N PHE A 543 9.49 6.30 11.51
CA PHE A 543 8.91 7.37 12.32
C PHE A 543 8.98 8.72 11.61
N LEU A 544 10.10 9.06 10.98
CA LEU A 544 10.24 10.32 10.25
C LEU A 544 9.31 10.40 9.04
N SER A 545 9.14 9.31 8.30
CA SER A 545 8.19 9.23 7.19
C SER A 545 6.74 9.39 7.68
N TRP A 546 6.37 8.69 8.75
CA TRP A 546 5.04 8.81 9.34
C TRP A 546 4.77 10.20 9.91
N LYS A 547 5.76 10.82 10.57
CA LYS A 547 5.68 12.19 11.09
C LYS A 547 5.22 13.17 10.02
N ASP A 548 5.82 13.11 8.83
CA ASP A 548 5.47 14.03 7.74
C ASP A 548 4.03 13.82 7.25
N GLU A 549 3.58 12.58 7.19
CA GLU A 549 2.18 12.25 6.89
C GLU A 549 1.23 12.74 7.99
N ALA A 550 1.55 12.48 9.26
CA ALA A 550 0.75 12.90 10.41
C ALA A 550 0.57 14.42 10.48
N PHE A 551 1.62 15.21 10.18
CA PHE A 551 1.50 16.68 10.09
C PHE A 551 0.81 17.16 8.81
N SER A 552 0.82 16.37 7.73
CA SER A 552 0.00 16.63 6.55
C SER A 552 -1.50 16.46 6.85
N ILE A 553 -1.89 15.46 7.67
CA ILE A 553 -3.28 15.24 8.09
C ILE A 553 -3.86 16.47 8.81
N TRP A 554 -3.09 17.13 9.69
CA TRP A 554 -3.52 18.39 10.31
C TRP A 554 -3.83 19.49 9.28
N SER A 555 -3.03 19.57 8.22
CA SER A 555 -3.21 20.57 7.15
C SER A 555 -4.44 20.27 6.30
N GLU A 556 -4.68 18.98 6.06
CA GLU A 556 -5.85 18.48 5.35
C GLU A 556 -7.12 18.75 6.16
N TRP A 557 -7.10 18.47 7.47
CA TRP A 557 -8.21 18.80 8.35
C TRP A 557 -8.50 20.30 8.36
N ALA A 558 -7.46 21.14 8.46
CA ALA A 558 -7.58 22.59 8.41
C ALA A 558 -8.17 23.11 7.09
N SER A 559 -7.94 22.39 5.98
CA SER A 559 -8.42 22.76 4.65
C SER A 559 -9.95 22.66 4.49
N HIS A 560 -10.62 21.90 5.36
CA HIS A 560 -12.09 21.81 5.38
C HIS A 560 -12.75 23.08 5.93
N TYR A 561 -12.00 23.92 6.65
CA TYR A 561 -12.49 25.18 7.19
C TYR A 561 -12.06 26.38 6.33
N ARG A 562 -12.88 27.44 6.35
CA ARG A 562 -12.64 28.63 5.53
C ARG A 562 -11.31 29.30 5.90
N PRO A 563 -10.54 29.82 4.93
CA PRO A 563 -9.39 30.66 5.22
C PRO A 563 -9.74 31.79 6.19
N GLY A 564 -8.96 31.92 7.28
CA GLY A 564 -9.16 32.95 8.31
C GLY A 564 -10.23 32.61 9.37
N SER A 565 -10.81 31.41 9.37
CA SER A 565 -11.70 30.97 10.44
C SER A 565 -10.92 30.63 11.72
N GLU A 566 -11.62 30.61 12.86
CA GLU A 566 -11.02 30.26 14.15
C GLU A 566 -10.56 28.80 14.18
N GLU A 567 -11.33 27.88 13.57
CA GLU A 567 -11.01 26.45 13.50
C GLU A 567 -9.74 26.20 12.69
N ARG A 568 -9.62 26.87 11.54
CA ARG A 568 -8.42 26.76 10.72
C ARG A 568 -7.20 27.31 11.44
N SER A 569 -7.35 28.46 12.10
CA SER A 569 -6.28 29.09 12.87
C SER A 569 -5.82 28.19 14.03
N LEU A 570 -6.75 27.53 14.72
CA LEU A 570 -6.47 26.55 15.75
C LEU A 570 -5.69 25.36 15.20
N LEU A 571 -6.17 24.71 14.14
CA LEU A 571 -5.51 23.53 13.56
C LEU A 571 -4.11 23.87 13.01
N ASP A 572 -3.96 25.03 12.36
CA ASP A 572 -2.67 25.53 11.91
C ASP A 572 -1.72 25.85 13.07
N SER A 573 -2.22 26.34 14.21
CA SER A 573 -1.42 26.57 15.42
C SER A 573 -0.94 25.25 16.04
N VAL A 574 -1.83 24.27 16.18
CA VAL A 574 -1.53 22.93 16.68
C VAL A 574 -0.42 22.28 15.86
N LYS A 575 -0.53 22.33 14.53
CA LYS A 575 0.50 21.79 13.62
C LYS A 575 1.87 22.44 13.86
N LYS A 576 1.92 23.74 14.15
CA LYS A 576 3.17 24.49 14.31
C LYS A 576 3.83 24.31 15.67
N GLU A 577 3.02 24.12 16.71
CA GLU A 577 3.46 24.18 18.10
C GLU A 577 3.68 22.80 18.73
N ARG A 578 3.07 21.75 18.19
CA ARG A 578 3.12 20.40 18.77
C ARG A 578 4.18 19.50 18.18
N TRP A 579 4.55 18.51 18.97
CA TRP A 579 5.44 17.41 18.62
C TRP A 579 4.65 16.12 18.52
N LEU A 580 4.94 15.30 17.51
CA LEU A 580 4.55 13.90 17.47
C LEU A 580 5.57 13.12 18.28
N VAL A 581 5.12 12.30 19.22
CA VAL A 581 5.98 11.49 20.10
C VAL A 581 5.53 10.04 20.06
N SER A 582 6.46 9.11 19.86
CA SER A 582 6.25 7.67 19.92
C SER A 582 7.09 7.09 21.05
N ILE A 583 6.47 6.32 21.96
CA ILE A 583 7.12 5.74 23.14
C ILE A 583 6.84 4.23 23.16
N THR A 584 7.89 3.44 23.31
CA THR A 584 7.84 1.98 23.43
C THR A 584 8.45 1.53 24.76
N HIS A 585 7.75 0.66 25.48
CA HIS A 585 8.29 0.01 26.67
C HIS A 585 8.67 -1.45 26.35
N HIS A 586 9.91 -1.85 26.68
CA HIS A 586 10.45 -3.15 26.30
C HIS A 586 10.04 -4.32 27.21
N ASP A 587 9.58 -4.02 28.43
CA ASP A 587 9.06 -5.05 29.34
C ASP A 587 7.64 -5.47 28.94
N TYR A 588 7.54 -6.30 27.90
CA TYR A 588 6.27 -6.82 27.40
C TYR A 588 5.62 -7.85 28.35
N LYS A 589 6.37 -8.36 29.33
CA LYS A 589 5.85 -9.31 30.32
C LYS A 589 4.98 -8.62 31.37
N ASN A 590 5.26 -7.36 31.64
CA ASN A 590 4.43 -6.52 32.49
C ASN A 590 3.52 -5.65 31.61
N THR A 591 2.25 -6.05 31.49
CA THR A 591 1.25 -5.38 30.65
C THR A 591 1.02 -3.91 31.02
N GLU A 592 1.32 -3.55 32.27
CA GLU A 592 1.12 -2.20 32.83
C GLU A 592 2.38 -1.32 32.79
N ALA A 593 3.52 -1.84 32.35
CA ALA A 593 4.80 -1.14 32.51
C ALA A 593 4.84 0.21 31.78
N LEU A 594 4.39 0.25 30.51
CA LEU A 594 4.27 1.50 29.75
C LEU A 594 3.32 2.49 30.45
N TRP A 595 2.16 2.01 30.88
CA TRP A 595 1.10 2.87 31.39
C TRP A 595 1.39 3.42 32.78
N THR A 596 2.10 2.64 33.61
CA THR A 596 2.63 3.08 34.90
C THR A 596 3.67 4.17 34.68
N PHE A 597 4.65 3.92 33.79
CA PHE A 597 5.68 4.91 33.46
C PHE A 597 5.09 6.24 32.96
N LEU A 598 4.11 6.19 32.04
CA LEU A 598 3.45 7.39 31.55
C LEU A 598 2.60 8.07 32.64
N SER A 599 1.97 7.30 33.54
CA SER A 599 1.18 7.85 34.64
C SER A 599 2.05 8.64 35.62
N ASP A 600 3.23 8.14 35.95
CA ASP A 600 4.19 8.81 36.84
C ASP A 600 4.64 10.16 36.26
N ILE A 601 4.85 10.23 34.94
CA ILE A 601 5.11 11.50 34.23
C ILE A 601 3.94 12.46 34.42
N THR A 602 2.71 11.96 34.24
CA THR A 602 1.53 12.83 34.30
C THR A 602 1.22 13.37 35.71
N GLU A 603 1.62 12.66 36.76
CA GLU A 603 1.38 13.05 38.15
C GLU A 603 2.45 14.01 38.68
N THR A 604 3.69 13.87 38.23
CA THR A 604 4.82 14.72 38.62
C THR A 604 4.69 16.16 38.10
N THR A 605 3.91 16.40 37.04
CA THR A 605 3.66 17.75 36.49
C THR A 605 2.47 18.50 37.11
N ASN A 606 1.65 17.82 37.92
CA ASN A 606 0.50 18.45 38.60
C ASN A 606 0.84 18.94 40.02
N MET A 607 2.11 18.79 40.45
CA MET A 607 2.73 19.44 41.60
C MET A 607 3.63 20.57 41.13
#